data_AF-A0A2V7AEA6-F1
#
_entry.id   AF-A0A2V7AEA6-F1
#
_cell.length_a   1.000
_cell.length_b   1.000
_cell.length_c   1.000
_cell.angle_alpha   90.00
_cell.angle_beta   90.00
_cell.angle_gamma   90.00
#
_symmetry.space_group_name_H-M   'P 1'
#
loop_
_entity.id
_entity.type
_entity.pdbx_description
1 polymer ?
#
loop_
_entity_poly.entity_id
_entity_poly.type
_entity_poly.pdbx_seq_one_letter_code
_entity_poly.pdbx_strand_id
1 'polypeptide(L)'
;MGLEMFPDASLLSNTVSCLKTPTGIDPAAVVTRMREQYGILIGTGLDKMRTSTLRIGTMGNTASPLYVLPTLSALELALRDLGHKCEPGAGVAAAQAAFADAG
;
A
#
# COMPACT_ATOMS: atom_id res chain seq x y z
N MET A 1 7.67 -3.78 -5.40
CA MET A 1 6.32 -3.68 -6.02
C MET A 1 6.24 -2.76 -7.24
N GLY A 2 7.16 -1.80 -7.43
CA GLY A 2 7.14 -0.92 -8.61
C GLY A 2 6.01 0.11 -8.60
N LEU A 3 5.58 0.54 -7.42
CA LEU A 3 4.53 1.55 -7.23
C LEU A 3 5.17 2.92 -7.12
N GLU A 4 4.52 3.93 -7.68
CA GLU A 4 4.95 5.32 -7.58
C GLU A 4 4.35 5.98 -6.33
N MET A 5 5.18 6.65 -5.54
CA MET A 5 4.74 7.40 -4.36
C MET A 5 4.03 8.70 -4.78
N PHE A 6 3.17 9.20 -3.90
CA PHE A 6 2.50 10.49 -4.04
C PHE A 6 2.36 11.15 -2.66
N PRO A 7 2.51 12.47 -2.50
CA PRO A 7 2.98 13.45 -3.49
C PRO A 7 4.52 13.39 -3.66
N ASP A 8 5.14 14.51 -4.04
CA ASP A 8 6.59 14.65 -4.09
C ASP A 8 7.28 14.18 -2.79
N ALA A 9 8.50 13.66 -2.93
CA ALA A 9 9.26 13.09 -1.84
C ALA A 9 9.48 14.08 -0.66
N SER A 10 9.57 15.38 -0.93
CA SER A 10 9.74 16.42 0.09
C SER A 10 8.50 16.65 0.98
N LEU A 11 7.34 16.12 0.57
CA LEU A 11 6.05 16.32 1.22
C LEU A 11 5.49 15.02 1.82
N LEU A 12 6.28 13.95 1.87
CA LEU A 12 5.84 12.67 2.40
C LEU A 12 5.57 12.74 3.91
N SER A 13 4.57 11.99 4.35
CA SER A 13 4.20 11.88 5.75
C SER A 13 4.75 10.60 6.39
N ASN A 14 5.12 10.69 7.66
CA ASN A 14 5.50 9.53 8.47
C ASN A 14 4.29 8.69 8.94
N THR A 15 3.08 9.22 8.83
CA THR A 15 1.86 8.58 9.36
C THR A 15 0.93 8.03 8.29
N VAL A 16 1.14 8.41 7.03
CA VAL A 16 0.36 7.93 5.89
C VAL A 16 1.24 7.87 4.65
N SER A 17 1.31 6.69 4.06
CA SER A 17 1.89 6.49 2.74
C SER A 17 0.79 6.59 1.70
N CYS A 18 0.95 7.49 0.74
CA CYS A 18 0.05 7.61 -0.40
C CYS A 18 0.80 7.20 -1.66
N LEU A 19 0.14 6.41 -2.51
CA LEU A 19 0.73 5.83 -3.71
C LEU A 19 -0.23 5.94 -4.88
N LYS A 20 0.30 6.14 -6.08
CA LYS A 20 -0.50 6.12 -7.30
C LYS A 20 -0.95 4.71 -7.58
N THR A 21 -2.21 4.58 -7.94
CA THR A 21 -2.77 3.30 -8.36
C THR A 21 -2.23 2.99 -9.75
N PRO A 22 -1.79 1.74 -10.02
CA PRO A 22 -1.31 1.38 -11.36
C PRO A 22 -2.34 1.66 -12.45
N THR A 23 -1.86 2.01 -13.64
CA THR A 23 -2.72 2.34 -14.78
C THR A 23 -3.69 1.18 -15.08
N GLY A 24 -4.97 1.50 -15.26
CA GLY A 24 -6.01 0.53 -15.56
C GLY A 24 -6.59 -0.20 -14.34
N ILE A 25 -6.12 0.10 -13.13
CA ILE A 25 -6.65 -0.46 -11.89
C ILE A 25 -7.46 0.61 -11.15
N ASP A 26 -8.69 0.28 -10.77
CA ASP A 26 -9.53 1.12 -9.92
C ASP A 26 -9.06 1.01 -8.45
N PRO A 27 -8.67 2.12 -7.79
CA PRO A 27 -8.31 2.10 -6.38
C PRO A 27 -9.41 1.51 -5.49
N ALA A 28 -10.69 1.75 -5.79
CA ALA A 28 -11.80 1.21 -5.00
C ALA A 28 -11.90 -0.31 -5.09
N ALA A 29 -11.55 -0.89 -6.25
CA ALA A 29 -11.45 -2.34 -6.41
C ALA A 29 -10.33 -2.92 -5.53
N VAL A 30 -9.17 -2.25 -5.44
CA VAL A 30 -8.07 -2.66 -4.56
C VAL A 30 -8.51 -2.66 -3.10
N VAL A 31 -9.12 -1.57 -2.63
CA VAL A 31 -9.64 -1.47 -1.25
C VAL A 31 -10.65 -2.58 -0.96
N THR A 32 -11.56 -2.85 -1.89
CA THR A 32 -12.59 -3.88 -1.76
C THR A 32 -11.96 -5.27 -1.66
N ARG A 33 -11.01 -5.60 -2.56
CA ARG A 33 -10.28 -6.88 -2.53
C ARG A 33 -9.50 -7.07 -1.24
N MET A 34 -8.79 -6.04 -0.77
CA MET A 34 -8.04 -6.11 0.48
C MET A 34 -8.92 -6.37 1.69
N ARG A 35 -10.07 -5.68 1.77
CA ARG A 35 -11.03 -5.85 2.86
C ARG A 35 -11.66 -7.23 2.83
N GLU A 36 -12.11 -7.69 1.66
CA GLU A 36 -12.93 -8.90 1.55
C GLU A 36 -12.11 -10.20 1.58
N GLN A 37 -10.92 -10.22 0.98
CA GLN A 37 -10.09 -11.43 0.97
C GLN A 37 -9.11 -11.51 2.13
N TYR A 38 -8.58 -10.37 2.58
CA TYR A 38 -7.48 -10.36 3.57
C TYR A 38 -7.88 -9.73 4.91
N GLY A 39 -9.10 -9.17 5.03
CA GLY A 39 -9.54 -8.50 6.26
C GLY A 39 -8.78 -7.21 6.56
N ILE A 40 -8.08 -6.63 5.57
CA ILE A 40 -7.25 -5.44 5.74
C ILE A 40 -7.90 -4.26 5.04
N LEU A 41 -8.21 -3.21 5.80
CA LEU A 41 -8.80 -1.99 5.27
C LEU A 41 -7.72 -0.91 5.05
N ILE A 42 -7.60 -0.45 3.81
CA ILE A 42 -6.84 0.74 3.43
C ILE A 42 -7.78 1.80 2.84
N GLY A 43 -7.28 3.00 2.56
CA GLY A 43 -8.06 4.09 1.99
C GLY A 43 -7.79 4.31 0.51
N THR A 44 -8.77 4.88 -0.21
CA THR A 44 -8.51 5.59 -1.47
C THR A 44 -8.08 7.02 -1.19
N GLY A 45 -7.63 7.74 -2.23
CA GLY A 45 -7.48 9.18 -2.20
C GLY A 45 -8.76 9.92 -1.80
N LEU A 46 -8.63 11.21 -1.51
CA LEU A 46 -9.76 12.07 -1.18
C LEU A 46 -10.05 13.03 -2.34
N ASP A 47 -11.33 13.38 -2.48
CA ASP A 47 -11.81 14.32 -3.49
C ASP A 47 -11.24 14.00 -4.89
N LYS A 48 -10.54 14.94 -5.53
CA LYS A 48 -9.94 14.80 -6.87
C LYS A 48 -8.97 13.62 -7.02
N MET A 49 -8.45 13.07 -5.92
CA MET A 49 -7.50 11.97 -5.93
C MET A 49 -8.15 10.60 -5.69
N ARG A 50 -9.46 10.55 -5.42
CA ARG A 50 -10.17 9.32 -5.05
C ARG A 50 -10.00 8.19 -6.06
N THR A 51 -9.88 8.52 -7.34
CA THR A 51 -9.80 7.56 -8.45
C THR A 51 -8.38 7.29 -8.92
N SER A 52 -7.36 7.90 -8.30
CA SER A 52 -5.97 7.80 -8.76
C SER A 52 -4.98 7.36 -7.69
N THR A 53 -5.32 7.43 -6.40
CA THR A 53 -4.40 7.07 -5.31
C THR A 53 -4.99 6.14 -4.26
N LEU A 54 -4.09 5.42 -3.59
CA LEU A 54 -4.33 4.61 -2.41
C LEU A 54 -3.56 5.18 -1.23
N ARG A 55 -4.08 4.97 -0.02
CA ARG A 55 -3.49 5.45 1.24
C ARG A 55 -3.41 4.32 2.26
N ILE A 56 -2.22 4.15 2.84
CA ILE A 56 -1.94 3.23 3.94
C ILE A 56 -1.58 4.07 5.16
N GLY A 57 -2.41 3.98 6.20
CA GLY A 57 -2.17 4.69 7.46
C GLY A 57 -1.34 3.85 8.43
N THR A 58 -0.25 4.43 8.94
CA THR A 58 0.66 3.84 9.92
C THR A 58 0.70 4.74 11.13
N MET A 59 -0.23 4.54 12.07
CA MET A 59 -0.42 5.40 13.23
C MET A 59 -0.70 4.57 14.49
N GLY A 60 -0.08 4.94 15.61
CA GLY A 60 -0.24 4.22 16.87
C GLY A 60 0.12 2.74 16.71
N ASN A 61 -0.76 1.84 17.12
CA ASN A 61 -0.52 0.39 17.06
C ASN A 61 -0.23 -0.13 15.64
N THR A 62 -0.82 0.50 14.61
CA THR A 62 -0.61 0.07 13.21
C THR A 62 0.73 0.52 12.64
N ALA A 63 1.45 1.42 13.33
CA ALA A 63 2.82 1.80 13.02
C ALA A 63 3.82 0.75 13.56
N SER A 64 3.58 -0.53 13.29
CA SER A 64 4.47 -1.62 13.70
C SER A 64 4.60 -2.68 12.60
N PRO A 65 5.72 -3.43 12.56
CA PRO A 65 5.93 -4.49 11.58
C PRO A 65 4.79 -5.52 11.55
N LEU A 66 4.15 -5.78 12.70
CA LEU A 66 3.02 -6.70 12.84
C LEU A 66 1.83 -6.33 11.94
N TYR A 67 1.61 -5.03 11.68
CA TYR A 67 0.54 -4.56 10.80
C TYR A 67 1.04 -4.21 9.40
N VAL A 68 2.26 -3.68 9.28
CA VAL A 68 2.81 -3.25 7.99
C VAL A 68 3.07 -4.44 7.06
N LEU A 69 3.72 -5.50 7.55
CA LEU A 69 4.07 -6.67 6.73
C LEU A 69 2.85 -7.37 6.11
N PRO A 70 1.79 -7.73 6.87
CA PRO A 70 0.60 -8.32 6.27
C PRO A 70 -0.14 -7.35 5.35
N THR A 71 -0.13 -6.04 5.64
CA THR A 71 -0.74 -5.03 4.76
C THR A 71 -0.05 -4.97 3.40
N LEU A 72 1.29 -5.01 3.38
CA LEU A 72 2.06 -5.03 2.12
C LEU A 72 1.84 -6.33 1.35
N SER A 73 1.80 -7.47 2.04
CA SER A 73 1.48 -8.76 1.41
C SER A 73 0.08 -8.76 0.77
N ALA A 74 -0.93 -8.26 1.48
CA ALA A 74 -2.30 -8.18 0.98
C ALA A 74 -2.43 -7.19 -0.20
N LEU A 75 -1.74 -6.05 -0.13
CA LEU A 75 -1.70 -5.09 -1.23
C LEU A 75 -1.09 -5.72 -2.48
N GLU A 76 0.02 -6.43 -2.34
CA GLU A 76 0.69 -7.08 -3.46
C GLU A 76 -0.23 -8.11 -4.13
N LEU A 77 -0.87 -8.98 -3.36
CA LEU A 77 -1.80 -9.97 -3.90
C LEU A 77 -3.03 -9.30 -4.56
N ALA A 78 -3.63 -8.31 -3.90
CA ALA A 78 -4.78 -7.59 -4.45
C ALA A 78 -4.44 -6.88 -5.78
N LEU A 79 -3.26 -6.29 -5.89
CA LEU A 79 -2.81 -5.66 -7.14
C LEU A 79 -2.59 -6.70 -8.24
N ARG A 80 -2.01 -7.86 -7.92
CA ARG A 80 -1.81 -8.97 -8.87
C ARG A 80 -3.13 -9.54 -9.37
N ASP A 81 -4.09 -9.74 -8.47
CA ASP A 81 -5.45 -10.21 -8.80
C ASP A 81 -6.19 -9.24 -9.74
N LEU A 82 -5.79 -7.97 -9.73
CA LEU A 82 -6.34 -6.91 -10.58
C LEU A 82 -5.47 -6.63 -11.81
N GLY A 83 -4.47 -7.48 -12.09
CA GLY A 83 -3.68 -7.45 -13.32
C GLY A 83 -2.37 -6.67 -13.24
N HIS A 84 -1.99 -6.13 -12.07
CA HIS A 84 -0.66 -5.53 -11.88
C HIS A 84 0.42 -6.59 -11.89
N LYS A 85 1.49 -6.37 -12.65
CA LYS A 85 2.65 -7.26 -12.66
C LYS A 85 3.69 -6.74 -11.70
N CYS A 86 3.90 -7.47 -10.61
CA CYS A 86 5.02 -7.27 -9.70
C CYS A 86 5.72 -8.60 -9.40
N GLU A 87 6.92 -8.54 -8.86
CA GLU A 87 7.60 -9.72 -8.31
C GLU A 87 6.94 -10.14 -6.98
N PRO A 88 6.60 -11.44 -6.80
CA PRO A 88 6.04 -11.92 -5.54
C PRO A 88 7.00 -11.70 -4.36
N GLY A 89 6.48 -11.23 -3.24
CA GLY A 89 7.23 -10.99 -2.00
C GLY A 89 8.09 -9.72 -2.01
N ALA A 90 8.20 -9.01 -3.13
CA ALA A 90 9.10 -7.86 -3.25
C ALA A 90 8.73 -6.72 -2.29
N GLY A 91 7.45 -6.50 -2.01
CA GLY A 91 7.03 -5.48 -1.03
C GLY A 91 7.41 -5.84 0.40
N VAL A 92 7.21 -7.11 0.78
CA VAL A 92 7.48 -7.62 2.12
C VAL A 92 9.00 -7.66 2.38
N ALA A 93 9.78 -8.17 1.43
CA ALA A 93 11.24 -8.26 1.53
C ALA A 93 11.87 -6.87 1.73
N ALA A 94 11.43 -5.87 0.96
CA ALA A 94 11.92 -4.49 1.11
C ALA A 94 11.60 -3.89 2.48
N ALA A 95 10.39 -4.15 3.01
CA ALA A 95 10.01 -3.67 4.33
C ALA A 95 10.79 -4.37 5.46
N GLN A 96 11.02 -5.68 5.35
CA GLN A 96 11.83 -6.43 6.31
C GLN A 96 13.27 -5.92 6.37
N ALA A 97 13.89 -5.64 5.21
CA ALA A 97 15.22 -5.03 5.16
C ALA A 97 15.23 -3.67 5.87
N ALA A 98 14.26 -2.79 5.57
CA ALA A 98 14.15 -1.49 6.23
C ALA A 98 13.96 -1.58 7.75
N PHE A 99 13.22 -2.58 8.25
CA PHE A 99 13.07 -2.79 9.70
C PHE A 99 14.33 -3.37 10.36
N ALA A 100 15.09 -4.18 9.64
CA ALA A 100 16.36 -4.72 10.14
C ALA A 100 17.43 -3.64 10.26
N ASP A 101 17.49 -2.70 9.31
CA ASP A 101 18.45 -1.59 9.30
C ASP A 101 18.11 -0.49 10.32
N ALA A 102 16.86 -0.45 10.80
CA ALA A 102 16.39 0.54 11.76
C ALA A 102 16.66 0.15 13.24
N GLY A 103 17.23 -1.03 13.48
CA GLY A 103 17.66 -1.50 14.80
C GLY A 103 19.13 -1.25 15.06
#